data_AF-A0A7Y5RYT4-F1
#
_entry.id   AF-A0A7Y5RYT4-F1
#
_cell.length_a   1.000
_cell.length_b   1.000
_cell.length_c   1.000
_cell.angle_alpha   90.00
_cell.angle_beta   90.00
_cell.angle_gamma   90.00
#
_symmetry.space_group_name_H-M   'P 1'
#
loop_
_entity.id
_entity.type
_entity.pdbx_description
1 polymer ?
#
loop_
_entity_poly.entity_id
_entity_poly.type
_entity_poly.pdbx_seq_one_letter_code
_entity_poly.pdbx_strand_id
1 'polypeptide(L)' 'MLDLAAVARRLLERAGVERIEVAGVCTRCELETFFSHRGEGPDTGRQAGIVVGSG' A
#
# COMPACT_ATOMS: atom_id res chain seq x y z
N MET A 1 -1.23 -11.68 11.20
CA MET A 1 -1.53 -10.89 9.98
C MET A 1 -0.24 -10.77 9.19
N LEU A 2 -0.26 -10.94 7.86
CA LEU A 2 0.94 -10.86 7.02
C LEU A 2 1.32 -9.38 6.79
N ASP A 3 2.59 -9.04 6.94
CA ASP A 3 3.12 -7.72 6.59
C ASP A 3 3.44 -7.64 5.09
N LEU A 4 2.47 -7.13 4.33
CA LEU A 4 2.58 -7.01 2.87
C LEU A 4 3.61 -5.95 2.44
N ALA A 5 3.79 -4.88 3.21
CA ALA A 5 4.75 -3.82 2.90
C ALA A 5 6.18 -4.36 3.01
N ALA A 6 6.48 -5.13 4.06
CA ALA A 6 7.78 -5.75 4.21
C ALA A 6 8.05 -6.86 3.17
N VAL A 7 7.02 -7.54 2.66
CA VAL A 7 7.17 -8.46 1.51
C VAL A 7 7.50 -7.67 0.24
N ALA A 8 6.75 -6.61 -0.07
CA ALA A 8 6.99 -5.78 -1.25
C ALA A 8 8.39 -5.15 -1.23
N ARG A 9 8.83 -4.60 -0.08
CA ARG A 9 10.19 -4.05 0.09
C ARG A 9 11.26 -5.08 -0.30
N ARG A 10 11.17 -6.31 0.22
CA ARG A 10 12.15 -7.38 -0.10
C ARG A 10 12.15 -7.75 -1.58
N LEU A 11 11.00 -7.68 -2.25
CA LEU A 11 10.90 -7.92 -3.69
C LEU A 11 11.57 -6.80 -4.49
N LEU A 12 11.37 -5.54 -4.08
CA LEU A 12 12.00 -4.36 -4.69
C LEU A 12 13.53 -4.37 -4.49
N GLU A 13 14.00 -4.69 -3.29
CA GLU A 13 15.44 -4.83 -2.98
C GLU A 13 16.08 -5.90 -3.88
N ARG A 14 15.43 -7.06 -4.05
CA ARG A 14 15.90 -8.13 -4.97
C ARG A 14 15.89 -7.72 -6.44
N ALA A 15 15.02 -6.78 -6.82
CA ALA A 15 14.97 -6.21 -8.15
C ALA A 15 16.03 -5.11 -8.37
N GLY A 16 16.83 -4.78 -7.35
CA GLY A 16 17.89 -3.77 -7.44
C GLY A 16 17.41 -2.34 -7.15
N VAL A 17 16.22 -2.14 -6.59
CA VAL A 17 15.76 -0.81 -6.19
C VAL A 17 16.51 -0.37 -4.93
N GLU A 18 17.23 0.75 -5.02
CA GLU A 18 18.09 1.24 -3.94
C GLU A 18 17.38 2.14 -2.93
N ARG A 19 16.34 2.88 -3.36
CA ARG A 19 15.61 3.84 -2.54
C ARG A 19 14.17 3.42 -2.41
N ILE A 20 13.80 3.02 -1.20
CA ILE A 20 12.46 2.50 -0.88
C ILE A 20 11.99 3.17 0.39
N GLU A 21 10.84 3.82 0.32
CA GLU A 21 10.14 4.38 1.48
C GLU A 21 8.82 3.65 1.69
N VAL A 22 8.52 3.33 2.94
CA VAL A 22 7.26 2.69 3.34
C VAL A 22 6.39 3.75 3.98
N ALA A 23 5.18 3.95 3.45
CA ALA A 23 4.26 5.00 3.93
C ALA A 23 3.85 4.85 5.40
N GLY A 24 3.99 3.66 6.00
CA GLY A 24 3.69 3.42 7.41
C GLY A 24 2.20 3.42 7.76
N VAL A 25 1.30 3.50 6.77
CA VAL A 25 -0.16 3.56 6.96
C VAL A 25 -0.82 2.18 6.87
N CYS A 26 -1.88 1.99 7.65
CA CYS A 26 -2.70 0.77 7.64
C CYS A 26 -4.13 1.12 7.21
N THR A 27 -4.54 0.73 6.00
CA THR A 27 -5.89 1.04 5.50
C THR A 27 -7.01 0.46 6.36
N ARG A 28 -6.78 -0.68 7.04
CA ARG A 28 -7.75 -1.26 7.98
C ARG A 28 -7.82 -0.53 9.33
N CYS A 29 -6.74 0.13 9.74
CA CYS A 29 -6.62 0.78 11.04
C CYS A 29 -7.13 2.23 10.99
N GLU A 30 -7.09 2.84 9.80
CA GLU A 30 -7.36 4.25 9.52
C GLU A 30 -8.62 4.40 8.64
N LEU A 31 -9.75 3.82 9.09
CA LEU A 31 -10.98 3.70 8.27
C LEU A 31 -11.64 5.04 7.92
N GLU A 32 -11.43 6.07 8.74
CA GLU A 32 -11.92 7.44 8.45
C GLU A 32 -11.20 8.07 7.25
N THR A 33 -10.03 7.56 6.87
CA THR A 33 -9.22 8.08 5.76
C THR A 33 -9.21 7.13 4.56
N PHE A 34 -9.32 5.81 4.79
CA PHE A 34 -9.16 4.81 3.73
C PHE A 34 -10.29 3.76 3.75
N PHE A 35 -10.87 3.50 2.58
CA PHE A 35 -11.53 2.22 2.28
C PHE A 35 -10.63 1.02 2.56
N SER A 36 -11.20 -0.05 3.12
CA SER A 36 -10.50 -1.28 3.46
C SER A 36 -11.35 -2.52 3.24
N HIS A 37 -11.04 -3.31 2.21
CA HIS A 37 -11.75 -4.57 1.94
C HIS A 37 -11.74 -5.54 3.15
N ARG A 38 -10.63 -5.59 3.90
CA ARG A 38 -10.51 -6.43 5.11
C ARG A 38 -11.18 -5.79 6.34
N GLY A 39 -11.29 -4.47 6.38
CA GLY A 39 -11.90 -3.72 7.48
C GLY A 39 -13.41 -3.64 7.38
N GLU A 40 -13.92 -3.36 6.18
CA GLU A 40 -15.31 -3.01 5.90
C GLU A 40 -16.06 -4.11 5.10
N GLY A 41 -15.32 -5.07 4.53
CA GLY A 41 -15.88 -6.16 3.73
C GLY A 41 -15.78 -5.94 2.22
N PRO A 42 -16.37 -6.85 1.42
CA PRO A 42 -16.22 -6.83 -0.04
C PRO A 42 -16.85 -5.62 -0.72
N ASP A 43 -17.91 -5.08 -0.14
CA ASP A 43 -18.68 -3.95 -0.65
C ASP A 43 -18.20 -2.62 -0.05
N THR A 44 -16.95 -2.26 -0.35
CA THR A 44 -16.35 -0.94 0.00
C THR A 44 -15.82 -0.25 -1.27
N GLY A 45 -15.44 1.03 -1.17
CA GLY A 45 -14.80 1.78 -2.24
C GLY A 45 -13.39 1.30 -2.58
N ARG A 46 -12.71 1.99 -3.50
CA ARG A 46 -11.32 1.69 -3.91
C ARG A 46 -10.54 2.99 -4.04
N GLN A 47 -9.31 3.01 -3.54
CA GLN A 47 -8.33 4.06 -3.81
C GLN A 47 -7.55 3.76 -5.09
N ALA A 48 -6.83 4.78 -5.60
CA ALA A 48 -5.89 4.64 -6.70
C ALA A 48 -4.52 5.21 -6.30
N GLY A 49 -3.43 4.51 -6.67
CA GLY A 49 -2.09 5.07 -6.67
C GLY A 49 -1.78 5.67 -8.04
N ILE A 50 -1.53 6.97 -8.12
CA ILE A 50 -1.33 7.69 -9.39
C ILE A 50 0.10 8.22 -9.42
N VAL A 51 0.81 7.97 -10.53
CA VAL A 51 2.11 8.56 -10.84
C VAL A 51 2.03 9.14 -12.25
N VAL A 52 2.56 10.35 -12.43
CA VAL A 52 2.62 11.02 -13.73
C VAL A 52 4.07 11.41 -13.98
N GLY A 53 4.59 11.06 -15.15
CA GLY A 53 5.91 11.51 -15.58
C GLY A 53 5.83 12.96 -16.03
N SER A 54 6.69 13.82 -15.49
CA SER A 54 6.91 15.15 -16.04
C SER A 54 7.88 15.00 -17.22
N GLY A 55 7.34 14.83 -18.43
CA GLY A 55 8.10 15.02 -19.67
C GLY A 55 8.42 16.48 -19.91
#